data_AF-A0A355F6M2-F1
#
_entry.id   AF-A0A355F6M2-F1
#
_cell.length_a   1.000
_cell.length_b   1.000
_cell.length_c   1.000
_cell.angle_alpha   90.00
_cell.angle_beta   90.00
_cell.angle_gamma   90.00
#
_symmetry.space_group_name_H-M   'P 1'
#
loop_
_entity.id
_entity.type
_entity.pdbx_description
1 polymer ?
#
loop_
_entity_poly.entity_id
_entity_poly.type
_entity_poly.pdbx_seq_one_letter_code
_entity_poly.pdbx_strand_id
1 'polypeptide(L)'
;MRTALATLSIIVLALHGFIYYEQLSARWQDHQSQYFREAAEQSDNAAVRAALADRKPQIEQVIVRSFGQPRVDRCMTCHIAVDDPRFVKADQPLRTHPAIKGHKFETFGCTICHDGQGRAVDAEHAHTGGHDWPWPLLAPELIEANCVQCHTEPDWPYAPRVAAGRRLFFQRACYTCHTIAGLSYGSVGPELTEVGHKRRASYIREKIENPRASNPTSTMPRQDLQPEEVLALTAFLKSQQASNVARAPLTSFVSAQQQRPEWLPLAQIVGPALATSV
;
A
#
# COMPACT_ATOMS: atom_id res chain seq x y z
N MET A 1 -34.04 37.71 20.65
CA MET A 1 -33.45 36.50 21.27
C MET A 1 -34.07 35.20 20.74
N ARG A 2 -35.40 35.02 20.76
CA ARG A 2 -36.06 33.78 20.26
C ARG A 2 -35.82 33.50 18.77
N THR A 3 -35.92 34.53 17.91
CA THR A 3 -35.66 34.41 16.47
C THR A 3 -34.20 34.04 16.19
N ALA A 4 -33.25 34.67 16.86
CA ALA A 4 -31.82 34.35 16.74
C ALA A 4 -31.50 32.90 17.13
N LEU A 5 -32.10 32.39 18.22
CA LEU A 5 -31.93 30.99 18.63
C LEU A 5 -32.57 30.01 17.62
N ALA A 6 -33.73 30.35 17.05
CA ALA A 6 -34.37 29.55 16.01
C ALA A 6 -33.52 29.50 14.73
N THR A 7 -33.00 30.63 14.27
CA THR A 7 -32.11 30.70 13.10
C THR A 7 -30.84 29.89 13.32
N LEU A 8 -30.19 30.03 14.50
CA LEU A 8 -29.01 29.23 14.84
C LEU A 8 -29.31 27.73 14.85
N SER A 9 -30.46 27.33 15.39
CA SER A 9 -30.86 25.91 15.44
C SER A 9 -31.06 25.32 14.04
N ILE A 10 -31.65 26.08 13.12
CA ILE A 10 -31.82 25.66 11.72
C ILE A 10 -30.46 25.52 11.02
N ILE A 11 -29.54 26.48 11.23
CA ILE A 11 -28.19 26.40 10.66
C ILE A 11 -27.46 25.16 11.18
N VAL A 12 -27.52 24.90 12.49
CA VAL A 12 -26.91 23.72 13.10
C VAL A 12 -27.52 22.44 12.52
N LEU A 13 -28.85 22.36 12.39
CA LEU A 13 -29.52 21.19 11.82
C LEU A 13 -29.14 20.98 10.35
N ALA A 14 -29.09 22.05 9.55
CA ALA A 14 -28.69 21.98 8.15
C ALA A 14 -27.23 21.53 8.01
N LEU A 15 -26.33 22.03 8.86
CA LEU A 15 -24.93 21.59 8.90
C LEU A 15 -24.81 20.11 9.25
N HIS A 16 -25.54 19.63 10.27
CA HIS A 16 -25.54 18.21 10.64
C HIS A 16 -26.14 17.35 9.52
N GLY A 17 -27.23 17.80 8.90
CA GLY A 17 -27.83 17.11 7.75
C GLY A 17 -26.87 17.00 6.58
N PHE A 18 -26.11 18.05 6.29
CA PHE A 18 -25.07 18.04 5.26
C PHE A 18 -23.92 17.09 5.58
N ILE A 19 -23.38 17.14 6.81
CA ILE A 19 -22.31 16.23 7.25
C ILE A 19 -22.78 14.77 7.21
N TYR A 20 -24.01 14.51 7.64
CA TYR A 20 -24.60 13.17 7.62
C TYR A 20 -24.81 12.67 6.18
N TYR A 21 -25.24 13.55 5.27
CA TYR A 21 -25.37 13.23 3.85
C TYR A 21 -24.02 12.86 3.22
N GLU A 22 -22.97 13.65 3.46
CA GLU A 22 -21.61 13.37 2.98
C GLU A 22 -21.09 12.03 3.52
N GLN A 23 -21.36 11.72 4.79
CA GLN A 23 -20.96 10.46 5.41
C GLN A 23 -21.68 9.25 4.79
N LEU A 24 -22.95 9.40 4.40
CA LEU A 24 -23.77 8.34 3.81
C LEU A 24 -23.63 8.22 2.29
N SER A 25 -23.09 9.23 1.60
CA SER A 25 -22.88 9.23 0.15
C SER A 25 -21.41 9.12 -0.23
N ALA A 26 -20.60 8.56 0.66
CA ALA A 26 -19.17 8.40 0.42
C ALA A 26 -18.93 7.48 -0.79
N ARG A 27 -18.09 7.94 -1.74
CA ARG A 27 -17.83 7.28 -3.04
C ARG A 27 -17.45 5.80 -2.94
N TRP A 28 -16.81 5.37 -1.86
CA TRP A 28 -16.44 3.97 -1.66
C TRP A 28 -17.65 3.04 -1.54
N GLN A 29 -18.80 3.54 -1.11
CA GLN A 29 -20.04 2.76 -1.00
C GLN A 29 -20.56 2.35 -2.38
N ASP A 30 -20.36 3.20 -3.40
CA ASP A 30 -20.74 2.90 -4.78
C ASP A 30 -19.93 1.73 -5.32
N HIS A 31 -18.62 1.69 -5.03
CA HIS A 31 -17.74 0.60 -5.45
C HIS A 31 -18.14 -0.74 -4.83
N GLN A 32 -18.47 -0.76 -3.53
CA GLN A 32 -18.94 -1.98 -2.89
C GLN A 32 -20.32 -2.42 -3.40
N SER A 33 -21.24 -1.47 -3.59
CA SER A 33 -22.56 -1.76 -4.15
C SER A 33 -22.47 -2.32 -5.57
N GLN A 34 -21.55 -1.78 -6.39
CA GLN A 34 -21.23 -2.31 -7.71
C GLN A 34 -20.68 -3.74 -7.61
N TYR A 35 -19.70 -3.98 -6.75
CA TYR A 35 -19.14 -5.31 -6.52
C TYR A 35 -20.20 -6.32 -6.12
N PHE A 36 -21.05 -6.04 -5.13
CA PHE A 36 -22.07 -6.97 -4.65
C PHE A 36 -23.05 -7.37 -5.76
N ARG A 37 -23.49 -6.40 -6.56
CA ARG A 37 -24.38 -6.65 -7.71
C ARG A 37 -23.69 -7.52 -8.77
N GLU A 38 -22.52 -7.12 -9.24
CA GLU A 38 -21.80 -7.82 -10.31
C GLU A 38 -21.35 -9.22 -9.88
N ALA A 39 -20.90 -9.37 -8.63
CA ALA A 39 -20.50 -10.66 -8.06
C ALA A 39 -21.70 -11.61 -7.93
N ALA A 40 -22.88 -11.10 -7.58
CA ALA A 40 -24.11 -11.89 -7.50
C ALA A 40 -24.58 -12.33 -8.89
N GLU A 41 -24.55 -11.43 -9.88
CA GLU A 41 -24.88 -11.75 -11.28
C GLU A 41 -23.98 -12.84 -11.86
N GLN A 42 -22.70 -12.83 -11.48
CA GLN A 42 -21.70 -13.80 -11.95
C GLN A 42 -21.63 -15.09 -11.10
N SER A 43 -22.46 -15.24 -10.06
CA SER A 43 -22.43 -16.42 -9.20
C SER A 43 -23.52 -17.43 -9.55
N ASP A 44 -23.13 -18.66 -9.87
CA ASP A 44 -24.07 -19.77 -10.07
C ASP A 44 -24.70 -20.27 -8.75
N ASN A 45 -24.11 -19.92 -7.60
CA ASN A 45 -24.53 -20.41 -6.29
C ASN A 45 -25.62 -19.49 -5.68
N ALA A 46 -26.82 -20.03 -5.49
CA ALA A 46 -27.96 -19.30 -4.94
C ALA A 46 -27.72 -18.72 -3.53
N ALA A 47 -26.98 -19.43 -2.68
CA ALA A 47 -26.65 -18.94 -1.34
C ALA A 47 -25.68 -17.76 -1.40
N VAL A 48 -24.70 -17.81 -2.30
CA VAL A 48 -23.75 -16.70 -2.53
C VAL A 48 -24.50 -15.48 -3.07
N ARG A 49 -25.41 -15.66 -4.04
CA ARG A 49 -26.25 -14.57 -4.55
C ARG A 49 -27.09 -13.93 -3.46
N ALA A 50 -27.74 -14.73 -2.61
CA ALA A 50 -28.55 -14.24 -1.50
C ALA A 50 -27.69 -13.46 -0.48
N ALA A 51 -26.51 -13.99 -0.14
CA ALA A 51 -25.59 -13.32 0.79
C ALA A 51 -25.06 -11.98 0.24
N LEU A 52 -24.73 -11.92 -1.05
CA LEU A 52 -24.28 -10.68 -1.70
C LEU A 52 -25.41 -9.65 -1.82
N ALA A 53 -26.64 -10.09 -2.07
CA ALA A 53 -27.80 -9.20 -2.15
C ALA A 53 -28.18 -8.56 -0.81
N ASP A 54 -27.93 -9.23 0.31
CA ASP A 54 -28.19 -8.70 1.66
C ASP A 54 -27.05 -7.80 2.18
N ARG A 55 -25.86 -7.89 1.57
CA ARG A 55 -24.67 -7.16 2.05
C ARG A 55 -24.81 -5.66 1.83
N LYS A 56 -24.51 -4.90 2.87
CA LYS A 56 -24.52 -3.43 2.86
C LYS A 56 -23.10 -2.89 2.83
N PRO A 57 -22.85 -1.75 2.18
CA PRO A 57 -21.54 -1.14 2.21
C PRO A 57 -21.07 -0.82 3.64
N GLN A 58 -19.83 -1.17 3.94
CA GLN A 58 -19.17 -0.90 5.22
C GLN A 58 -17.66 -0.74 5.04
N ILE A 59 -17.01 -0.12 6.02
CA ILE A 59 -15.55 -0.04 6.03
C ILE A 59 -14.97 -1.42 6.30
N GLU A 60 -14.28 -1.97 5.31
CA GLU A 60 -13.56 -3.24 5.43
C GLU A 60 -12.18 -2.96 6.02
N GLN A 61 -11.90 -3.51 7.20
CA GLN A 61 -10.68 -3.23 7.96
C GLN A 61 -9.93 -4.52 8.33
N VAL A 62 -8.66 -4.56 7.93
CA VAL A 62 -7.68 -5.54 8.39
C VAL A 62 -6.76 -4.89 9.41
N ILE A 63 -6.53 -5.58 10.54
CA ILE A 63 -5.53 -5.19 11.54
C ILE A 63 -4.34 -6.13 11.37
N VAL A 64 -3.29 -5.66 10.71
CA VAL A 64 -2.08 -6.42 10.44
C VAL A 64 -1.19 -6.41 11.68
N ARG A 65 -0.97 -7.57 12.28
CA ARG A 65 -0.18 -7.73 13.53
C ARG A 65 1.15 -8.45 13.33
N SER A 66 1.37 -9.05 12.15
CA SER A 66 2.49 -9.94 11.86
C SER A 66 3.87 -9.25 11.87
N PHE A 67 3.92 -7.91 11.77
CA PHE A 67 5.14 -7.17 11.41
C PHE A 67 5.56 -6.12 12.44
N GLY A 68 5.37 -6.41 13.73
CA GLY A 68 5.69 -5.49 14.82
C GLY A 68 4.47 -4.68 15.26
N GLN A 69 4.51 -3.34 15.10
CA GLN A 69 3.40 -2.48 15.52
C GLN A 69 2.14 -2.78 14.69
N PRO A 70 0.96 -2.90 15.31
CA PRO A 70 -0.28 -3.14 14.59
C PRO A 70 -0.53 -2.04 13.55
N ARG A 71 -0.82 -2.44 12.31
CA ARG A 71 -1.17 -1.54 11.22
C ARG A 71 -2.64 -1.72 10.87
N VAL A 72 -3.32 -0.61 10.62
CA VAL A 72 -4.71 -0.60 10.17
C VAL A 72 -4.70 -0.42 8.66
N ASP A 73 -5.35 -1.33 7.94
CA ASP A 73 -5.48 -1.31 6.50
C ASP A 73 -6.95 -1.42 6.10
N ARG A 74 -7.41 -0.47 5.30
CA ARG A 74 -8.79 -0.31 4.83
C ARG A 74 -8.88 -0.23 3.31
N CYS A 75 -7.81 -0.57 2.58
CA CYS A 75 -7.77 -0.45 1.13
C CYS A 75 -8.87 -1.30 0.46
N MET A 76 -9.21 -2.47 1.05
CA MET A 76 -10.30 -3.33 0.58
C MET A 76 -11.70 -2.74 0.79
N THR A 77 -11.83 -1.57 1.43
CA THR A 77 -13.09 -0.82 1.44
C THR A 77 -13.49 -0.42 0.01
N CYS A 78 -12.53 0.06 -0.79
CA CYS A 78 -12.75 0.36 -2.21
C CYS A 78 -12.35 -0.82 -3.11
N HIS A 79 -11.21 -1.47 -2.81
CA HIS A 79 -10.66 -2.59 -3.57
C HIS A 79 -11.20 -3.93 -3.06
N ILE A 80 -12.52 -4.04 -2.92
CA ILE A 80 -13.18 -5.18 -2.26
C ILE A 80 -13.04 -6.49 -3.05
N ALA A 81 -12.82 -6.41 -4.36
CA ALA A 81 -12.70 -7.55 -5.26
C ALA A 81 -11.25 -8.05 -5.46
N VAL A 82 -10.32 -7.58 -4.62
CA VAL A 82 -8.86 -7.81 -4.77
C VAL A 82 -8.48 -9.28 -4.87
N ASP A 83 -9.25 -10.18 -4.23
CA ASP A 83 -9.04 -11.63 -4.21
C ASP A 83 -10.14 -12.42 -4.94
N ASP A 84 -11.06 -11.73 -5.62
CA ASP A 84 -12.19 -12.36 -6.30
C ASP A 84 -11.84 -12.71 -7.75
N PRO A 85 -11.73 -13.99 -8.14
CA PRO A 85 -11.31 -14.37 -9.48
C PRO A 85 -12.30 -13.97 -10.59
N ARG A 86 -13.54 -13.58 -10.24
CA ARG A 86 -14.52 -13.09 -11.22
C ARG A 86 -14.11 -11.75 -11.84
N PHE A 87 -13.31 -10.95 -11.14
CA PHE A 87 -13.01 -9.57 -11.52
C PHE A 87 -11.65 -9.35 -12.19
N VAL A 88 -11.02 -10.42 -12.72
CA VAL A 88 -9.66 -10.35 -13.32
C VAL A 88 -9.59 -9.32 -14.45
N LYS A 89 -10.69 -9.14 -15.19
CA LYS A 89 -10.80 -8.19 -16.31
C LYS A 89 -11.53 -6.89 -15.95
N ALA A 90 -11.95 -6.71 -14.70
CA ALA A 90 -12.64 -5.50 -14.28
C ALA A 90 -11.70 -4.29 -14.27
N ASP A 91 -12.26 -3.09 -14.25
CA ASP A 91 -11.50 -1.86 -14.04
C ASP A 91 -11.25 -1.59 -12.56
N GLN A 92 -10.27 -0.72 -12.27
CA GLN A 92 -10.05 -0.24 -10.91
C GLN A 92 -11.29 0.53 -10.43
N PRO A 93 -11.71 0.38 -9.15
CA PRO A 93 -11.01 -0.31 -8.07
C PRO A 93 -11.33 -1.81 -7.91
N LEU A 94 -12.20 -2.38 -8.76
CA LEU A 94 -12.69 -3.77 -8.59
C LEU A 94 -11.80 -4.82 -9.28
N ARG A 95 -10.69 -4.43 -9.92
CA ARG A 95 -9.79 -5.39 -10.58
C ARG A 95 -9.16 -6.35 -9.56
N THR A 96 -9.21 -7.65 -9.83
CA THR A 96 -8.50 -8.68 -9.06
C THR A 96 -6.99 -8.44 -9.09
N HIS A 97 -6.33 -8.66 -7.96
CA HIS A 97 -4.89 -8.52 -7.85
C HIS A 97 -4.15 -9.68 -8.55
N PRO A 98 -2.99 -9.43 -9.19
CA PRO A 98 -2.12 -10.49 -9.68
C PRO A 98 -1.71 -11.44 -8.54
N ALA A 99 -1.91 -12.76 -8.68
CA ALA A 99 -1.63 -13.68 -7.59
C ALA A 99 -0.16 -13.62 -7.14
N ILE A 100 0.08 -13.37 -5.85
CA ILE A 100 1.39 -13.49 -5.21
C ILE A 100 1.33 -14.70 -4.27
N LYS A 101 2.01 -15.79 -4.66
CA LYS A 101 1.97 -17.05 -3.91
C LYS A 101 2.37 -16.84 -2.45
N GLY A 102 1.56 -17.34 -1.53
CA GLY A 102 1.82 -17.24 -0.08
C GLY A 102 1.47 -15.89 0.58
N HIS A 103 0.95 -14.91 -0.17
CA HIS A 103 0.66 -13.56 0.33
C HIS A 103 -0.85 -13.27 0.33
N LYS A 104 -1.55 -13.68 1.40
CA LYS A 104 -2.99 -13.40 1.57
C LYS A 104 -3.20 -11.97 2.08
N PHE A 105 -4.03 -11.16 1.42
CA PHE A 105 -4.23 -9.75 1.78
C PHE A 105 -4.79 -9.56 3.19
N GLU A 106 -5.64 -10.47 3.65
CA GLU A 106 -6.14 -10.52 5.04
C GLU A 106 -5.02 -10.66 6.09
N THR A 107 -3.86 -11.19 5.71
CA THR A 107 -2.71 -11.40 6.60
C THR A 107 -1.67 -10.29 6.49
N PHE A 108 -1.44 -9.78 5.27
CA PHE A 108 -0.36 -8.82 4.99
C PHE A 108 -0.84 -7.36 4.99
N GLY A 109 -2.10 -7.11 4.67
CA GLY A 109 -2.59 -5.79 4.25
C GLY A 109 -2.07 -5.39 2.87
N CYS A 110 -2.50 -4.23 2.38
CA CYS A 110 -2.11 -3.68 1.09
C CYS A 110 -0.91 -2.74 1.23
N THR A 111 -0.89 -1.94 2.30
CA THR A 111 0.10 -0.88 2.52
C THR A 111 1.52 -1.38 2.76
N ILE A 112 1.70 -2.63 3.19
CA ILE A 112 3.03 -3.22 3.34
C ILE A 112 3.75 -3.40 2.01
N CYS A 113 3.01 -3.64 0.93
CA CYS A 113 3.55 -3.79 -0.42
C CYS A 113 3.51 -2.47 -1.18
N HIS A 114 2.43 -1.71 -1.02
CA HIS A 114 2.16 -0.55 -1.87
C HIS A 114 2.48 0.82 -1.25
N ASP A 115 2.95 0.92 0.00
CA ASP A 115 2.94 2.16 0.80
C ASP A 115 1.50 2.73 0.89
N GLY A 116 1.31 4.05 0.89
CA GLY A 116 -0.01 4.68 1.02
C GLY A 116 -0.51 4.77 2.47
N GLN A 117 -1.81 5.09 2.61
CA GLN A 117 -2.43 5.29 3.92
C GLN A 117 -3.60 4.34 4.19
N GLY A 118 -3.29 3.27 4.91
CA GLY A 118 -4.25 2.20 5.22
C GLY A 118 -5.41 2.63 6.13
N ARG A 119 -5.33 3.78 6.79
CA ARG A 119 -6.43 4.30 7.63
C ARG A 119 -7.43 5.14 6.85
N ALA A 120 -7.04 5.67 5.70
CA ALA A 120 -7.87 6.54 4.88
C ALA A 120 -9.00 5.74 4.23
N VAL A 121 -10.12 6.42 4.01
CA VAL A 121 -11.32 5.87 3.34
C VAL A 121 -11.73 6.71 2.13
N ASP A 122 -10.86 7.61 1.71
CA ASP A 122 -10.95 8.40 0.50
C ASP A 122 -9.67 8.23 -0.34
N ALA A 123 -9.82 8.33 -1.66
CA ALA A 123 -8.74 8.01 -2.59
C ALA A 123 -7.56 8.98 -2.49
N GLU A 124 -7.80 10.26 -2.19
CA GLU A 124 -6.74 11.26 -2.11
C GLU A 124 -5.80 10.92 -0.96
N HIS A 125 -6.30 10.82 0.27
CA HIS A 125 -5.45 10.52 1.42
C HIS A 125 -4.87 9.10 1.35
N ALA A 126 -5.61 8.12 0.82
CA ALA A 126 -5.13 6.75 0.67
C ALA A 126 -3.96 6.67 -0.33
N HIS A 127 -4.03 7.40 -1.45
CA HIS A 127 -3.10 7.25 -2.57
C HIS A 127 -1.98 8.28 -2.59
N THR A 128 -2.26 9.56 -2.33
CA THR A 128 -1.27 10.64 -2.41
C THR A 128 -0.69 11.01 -1.05
N GLY A 129 -1.35 10.59 0.02
CA GLY A 129 -1.08 11.08 1.37
C GLY A 129 -1.58 12.52 1.54
N GLY A 130 -1.21 13.14 2.66
CA GLY A 130 -1.55 14.52 3.00
C GLY A 130 -0.39 15.27 3.64
N HIS A 131 -0.63 16.51 4.10
CA HIS A 131 0.36 17.31 4.83
C HIS A 131 0.93 16.56 6.04
N ASP A 132 0.05 15.91 6.81
CA ASP A 132 0.39 15.23 8.05
C ASP A 132 0.86 13.77 7.83
N TRP A 133 0.69 13.23 6.61
CA TRP A 133 1.04 11.85 6.29
C TRP A 133 1.63 11.75 4.88
N PRO A 134 2.97 11.82 4.73
CA PRO A 134 3.57 12.08 3.43
C PRO A 134 3.88 10.81 2.61
N TRP A 135 3.30 9.65 2.95
CA TRP A 135 3.59 8.37 2.29
C TRP A 135 2.54 8.06 1.22
N PRO A 136 2.74 8.48 -0.05
CA PRO A 136 1.87 8.08 -1.13
C PRO A 136 2.04 6.59 -1.43
N LEU A 137 1.12 6.03 -2.21
CA LEU A 137 1.35 4.74 -2.84
C LEU A 137 2.60 4.79 -3.72
N LEU A 138 3.32 3.68 -3.75
CA LEU A 138 4.40 3.45 -4.69
C LEU A 138 3.83 3.38 -6.11
N ALA A 139 4.58 3.98 -7.04
CA ALA A 139 4.37 3.70 -8.45
C ALA A 139 4.54 2.18 -8.70
N PRO A 140 3.81 1.58 -9.66
CA PRO A 140 3.90 0.15 -9.95
C PRO A 140 5.34 -0.35 -10.14
N GLU A 141 6.18 0.51 -10.71
CA GLU A 141 7.58 0.28 -10.99
C GLU A 141 8.48 0.19 -9.75
N LEU A 142 7.97 0.53 -8.57
CA LEU A 142 8.74 0.61 -7.34
C LEU A 142 8.25 -0.36 -6.26
N ILE A 143 7.17 -1.12 -6.51
CA ILE A 143 6.59 -2.07 -5.55
C ILE A 143 7.65 -3.07 -5.05
N GLU A 144 8.57 -3.50 -5.92
CA GLU A 144 9.68 -4.40 -5.57
C GLU A 144 10.54 -3.90 -4.40
N ALA A 145 10.60 -2.58 -4.16
CA ALA A 145 11.31 -1.99 -3.02
C ALA A 145 10.80 -2.48 -1.66
N ASN A 146 9.54 -2.90 -1.59
CA ASN A 146 8.93 -3.42 -0.37
C ASN A 146 9.04 -4.95 -0.22
N CYS A 147 9.27 -5.69 -1.30
CA CYS A 147 9.48 -7.14 -1.25
C CYS A 147 10.69 -7.52 -0.38
N VAL A 148 11.79 -6.76 -0.51
CA VAL A 148 13.05 -7.05 0.17
C VAL A 148 13.06 -6.72 1.67
N GLN A 149 11.95 -6.18 2.20
CA GLN A 149 11.78 -5.99 3.65
C GLN A 149 11.60 -7.34 4.39
N CYS A 150 11.05 -8.34 3.70
CA CYS A 150 10.85 -9.70 4.20
C CYS A 150 11.78 -10.70 3.51
N HIS A 151 11.98 -10.54 2.20
CA HIS A 151 12.84 -11.39 1.39
C HIS A 151 14.30 -10.91 1.47
N THR A 152 15.13 -11.62 2.21
CA THR A 152 16.53 -11.24 2.50
C THR A 152 17.56 -12.15 1.83
N GLU A 153 17.09 -13.07 0.99
CA GLU A 153 17.94 -13.95 0.20
C GLU A 153 18.90 -13.17 -0.71
N PRO A 154 20.09 -13.72 -1.02
CA PRO A 154 21.01 -13.13 -1.98
C PRO A 154 20.31 -12.88 -3.33
N ASP A 155 20.64 -11.74 -3.94
CA ASP A 155 20.20 -11.31 -5.29
C ASP A 155 18.69 -11.14 -5.52
N TRP A 156 17.84 -11.31 -4.51
CA TRP A 156 16.40 -11.03 -4.55
C TRP A 156 15.71 -11.46 -5.86
N PRO A 157 15.53 -12.76 -6.10
CA PRO A 157 14.98 -13.25 -7.36
C PRO A 157 13.57 -12.71 -7.67
N TYR A 158 12.82 -12.32 -6.64
CA TYR A 158 11.48 -11.72 -6.75
C TYR A 158 11.49 -10.18 -6.78
N ALA A 159 12.67 -9.54 -6.66
CA ALA A 159 12.84 -8.10 -6.76
C ALA A 159 14.07 -7.75 -7.64
N PRO A 160 14.08 -8.19 -8.92
CA PRO A 160 15.24 -8.03 -9.81
C PRO A 160 15.66 -6.57 -10.04
N ARG A 161 14.73 -5.62 -9.92
CA ARG A 161 15.01 -4.18 -10.05
C ARG A 161 15.79 -3.64 -8.86
N VAL A 162 15.44 -4.08 -7.66
CA VAL A 162 16.19 -3.76 -6.43
C VAL A 162 17.58 -4.37 -6.51
N ALA A 163 17.71 -5.62 -6.98
CA ALA A 163 19.00 -6.27 -7.20
C ALA A 163 19.86 -5.51 -8.24
N ALA A 164 19.26 -5.06 -9.35
CA ALA A 164 19.93 -4.24 -10.35
C ALA A 164 20.40 -2.89 -9.78
N GLY A 165 19.55 -2.22 -8.98
CA GLY A 165 19.89 -0.98 -8.30
C GLY A 165 21.04 -1.14 -7.32
N ARG A 166 21.08 -2.24 -6.56
CA ARG A 166 22.20 -2.56 -5.68
C ARG A 166 23.50 -2.71 -6.47
N ARG A 167 23.49 -3.44 -7.58
CA ARG A 167 24.68 -3.55 -8.45
C ARG A 167 25.13 -2.19 -8.98
N LEU A 168 24.20 -1.37 -9.45
CA LEU A 168 24.49 -0.02 -9.94
C LEU A 168 25.09 0.89 -8.86
N PHE A 169 24.63 0.78 -7.62
CA PHE A 169 25.18 1.53 -6.48
C PHE A 169 26.69 1.30 -6.30
N PHE A 170 27.17 0.07 -6.57
CA PHE A 170 28.60 -0.24 -6.55
C PHE A 170 29.31 0.16 -7.85
N GLN A 171 28.72 -0.16 -9.01
CA GLN A 171 29.30 0.14 -10.33
C GLN A 171 29.51 1.64 -10.57
N ARG A 172 28.61 2.47 -10.03
CA ARG A 172 28.65 3.94 -10.13
C ARG A 172 29.34 4.59 -8.93
N ALA A 173 30.07 3.80 -8.13
CA ALA A 173 30.87 4.23 -6.99
C ALA A 173 30.12 5.04 -5.91
N CYS A 174 28.79 4.93 -5.82
CA CYS A 174 27.98 5.65 -4.82
C CYS A 174 28.40 5.31 -3.38
N TYR A 175 28.81 4.06 -3.16
CA TYR A 175 29.30 3.53 -1.87
C TYR A 175 30.53 4.26 -1.30
N THR A 176 31.32 4.92 -2.16
CA THR A 176 32.51 5.67 -1.74
C THR A 176 32.16 6.93 -0.96
N CYS A 177 31.03 7.55 -1.31
CA CYS A 177 30.52 8.76 -0.66
C CYS A 177 29.45 8.45 0.39
N HIS A 178 28.61 7.44 0.16
CA HIS A 178 27.44 7.17 0.99
C HIS A 178 27.58 5.91 1.84
N THR A 179 27.21 6.02 3.11
CA THR A 179 27.07 4.88 4.04
C THR A 179 25.68 4.26 3.93
N ILE A 180 25.64 2.93 3.88
CA ILE A 180 24.46 2.09 4.12
C ILE A 180 24.91 1.02 5.11
N ALA A 181 24.30 0.98 6.30
CA ALA A 181 24.74 0.09 7.37
C ALA A 181 24.81 -1.38 6.92
N GLY A 182 25.96 -2.01 7.14
CA GLY A 182 26.22 -3.40 6.73
C GLY A 182 26.50 -3.59 5.24
N LEU A 183 26.54 -2.52 4.44
CA LEU A 183 26.77 -2.58 2.99
C LEU A 183 27.90 -1.66 2.51
N SER A 184 27.99 -0.42 3.00
CA SER A 184 29.01 0.56 2.62
C SER A 184 29.31 1.54 3.75
N TYR A 185 30.47 2.23 3.68
CA TYR A 185 31.00 3.07 4.75
C TYR A 185 31.47 4.46 4.26
N GLY A 186 30.98 4.95 3.12
CA GLY A 186 31.34 6.27 2.61
C GLY A 186 30.87 7.42 3.51
N SER A 187 31.69 8.46 3.69
CA SER A 187 31.45 9.52 4.68
C SER A 187 31.32 10.93 4.10
N VAL A 188 31.30 11.07 2.77
CA VAL A 188 31.25 12.37 2.08
C VAL A 188 29.80 12.84 1.89
N GLY A 189 28.92 11.91 1.54
CA GLY A 189 27.49 12.13 1.37
C GLY A 189 26.69 11.77 2.63
N PRO A 190 25.41 12.14 2.69
CA PRO A 190 24.53 11.72 3.77
C PRO A 190 24.40 10.19 3.84
N GLU A 191 24.13 9.68 5.03
CA GLU A 191 23.82 8.27 5.25
C GLU A 191 22.49 7.88 4.59
N LEU A 192 22.47 6.72 3.92
CA LEU A 192 21.34 6.23 3.14
C LEU A 192 20.65 4.99 3.73
N THR A 193 21.09 4.51 4.90
CA THR A 193 20.54 3.32 5.58
C THR A 193 19.02 3.30 5.71
N GLU A 194 18.40 4.47 5.87
CA GLU A 194 16.94 4.60 6.03
C GLU A 194 16.33 5.60 5.04
N VAL A 195 16.99 5.86 3.91
CA VAL A 195 16.54 6.90 2.98
C VAL A 195 15.14 6.60 2.42
N GLY A 196 14.82 5.32 2.20
CA GLY A 196 13.50 4.88 1.74
C GLY A 196 12.38 5.07 2.75
N HIS A 197 12.71 5.05 4.05
CA HIS A 197 11.79 5.39 5.14
C HIS A 197 11.70 6.90 5.40
N LYS A 198 12.68 7.70 4.99
CA LYS A 198 12.73 9.15 5.30
C LYS A 198 12.33 10.03 4.13
N ARG A 199 12.29 9.51 2.91
CA ARG A 199 12.07 10.27 1.68
C ARG A 199 11.10 9.57 0.76
N ARG A 200 10.32 10.39 0.03
CA ARG A 200 9.48 9.92 -1.08
C ARG A 200 10.36 9.40 -2.21
N ALA A 201 9.86 8.44 -2.96
CA ALA A 201 10.59 7.92 -4.13
C ALA A 201 10.90 9.00 -5.17
N SER A 202 10.01 9.98 -5.35
CA SER A 202 10.24 11.12 -6.24
C SER A 202 11.46 11.95 -5.85
N TYR A 203 11.64 12.21 -4.54
CA TYR A 203 12.82 12.91 -4.03
C TYR A 203 14.11 12.11 -4.29
N ILE A 204 14.07 10.79 -4.06
CA ILE A 204 15.21 9.91 -4.30
C ILE A 204 15.60 9.96 -5.78
N ARG A 205 14.62 9.81 -6.68
CA ARG A 205 14.81 9.91 -8.14
C ARG A 205 15.41 11.25 -8.54
N GLU A 206 14.79 12.35 -8.13
CA GLU A 206 15.25 13.71 -8.47
C GLU A 206 16.70 13.94 -7.99
N LYS A 207 17.03 13.45 -6.79
CA LYS A 207 18.38 13.58 -6.23
C LYS A 207 19.43 12.81 -7.03
N ILE A 208 19.07 11.67 -7.64
CA ILE A 208 19.94 10.91 -8.54
C ILE A 208 20.11 11.62 -9.88
N GLU A 209 19.01 12.09 -10.49
CA GLU A 209 18.98 12.69 -11.83
C GLU A 209 19.62 14.09 -11.86
N ASN A 210 19.35 14.90 -10.82
CA ASN A 210 19.85 16.25 -10.69
C ASN A 210 20.12 16.60 -9.21
N PRO A 211 21.29 16.22 -8.67
CA PRO A 211 21.61 16.45 -7.26
C PRO A 211 21.56 17.92 -6.83
N ARG A 212 21.70 18.87 -7.78
CA ARG A 212 21.66 20.31 -7.50
C ARG A 212 20.28 20.94 -7.59
N ALA A 213 19.27 20.24 -8.11
CA ALA A 213 17.90 20.76 -8.23
C ALA A 213 17.32 21.20 -6.88
N SER A 214 17.38 20.31 -5.89
CA SER A 214 16.86 20.55 -4.54
C SER A 214 17.93 21.06 -3.56
N ASN A 215 19.19 21.12 -3.96
CA ASN A 215 20.31 21.58 -3.14
C ASN A 215 21.44 22.15 -4.03
N PRO A 216 21.44 23.46 -4.31
CA PRO A 216 22.41 24.08 -5.23
C PRO A 216 23.88 23.86 -4.85
N THR A 217 24.18 23.66 -3.57
CA THR A 217 25.55 23.44 -3.06
C THR A 217 25.95 21.96 -3.00
N SER A 218 25.13 21.06 -3.55
CA SER A 218 25.44 19.63 -3.56
C SER A 218 26.74 19.34 -4.34
N THR A 219 27.65 18.63 -3.67
CA THR A 219 28.91 18.11 -4.23
C THR A 219 28.74 16.76 -4.92
N MET A 220 27.56 16.14 -4.82
CA MET A 220 27.24 14.88 -5.50
C MET A 220 27.30 15.10 -7.02
N PRO A 221 28.15 14.36 -7.74
CA PRO A 221 28.31 14.52 -9.18
C PRO A 221 27.07 14.03 -9.92
N ARG A 222 26.71 14.73 -11.00
CA ARG A 222 25.69 14.24 -11.93
C ARG A 222 26.22 12.99 -12.63
N GLN A 223 25.44 11.91 -12.62
CA GLN A 223 25.79 10.66 -13.27
C GLN A 223 25.18 10.61 -14.68
N ASP A 224 25.87 9.94 -15.61
CA ASP A 224 25.32 9.57 -16.91
C ASP A 224 24.61 8.22 -16.78
N LEU A 225 23.31 8.29 -16.45
CA LEU A 225 22.45 7.14 -16.19
C LEU A 225 21.27 7.15 -17.15
N GLN A 226 20.94 5.97 -17.66
CA GLN A 226 19.71 5.77 -18.43
C GLN A 226 18.48 5.75 -17.50
N PRO A 227 17.26 6.04 -18.02
CA PRO A 227 16.05 6.10 -17.20
C PRO A 227 15.77 4.85 -16.37
N GLU A 228 16.06 3.66 -16.91
CA GLU A 228 15.92 2.37 -16.23
C GLU A 228 16.96 2.19 -15.12
N GLU A 229 18.18 2.71 -15.27
CA GLU A 229 19.21 2.67 -14.24
C GLU A 229 18.83 3.59 -13.07
N VAL A 230 18.30 4.77 -13.36
CA VAL A 230 17.76 5.69 -12.35
C VAL A 230 16.62 5.03 -11.58
N LEU A 231 15.70 4.37 -12.28
CA LEU A 231 14.58 3.66 -11.67
C LEU A 231 15.06 2.50 -10.79
N ALA A 232 16.06 1.73 -11.23
CA ALA A 232 16.65 0.65 -10.44
C ALA A 232 17.34 1.17 -9.18
N LEU A 233 18.17 2.22 -9.28
CA LEU A 233 18.77 2.89 -8.12
C LEU A 233 17.71 3.44 -7.18
N THR A 234 16.64 4.03 -7.72
CA THR A 234 15.51 4.54 -6.92
C THR A 234 14.83 3.41 -6.16
N ALA A 235 14.57 2.26 -6.80
CA ALA A 235 13.98 1.09 -6.15
C ALA A 235 14.87 0.56 -5.01
N PHE A 236 16.18 0.43 -5.26
CA PHE A 236 17.14 -0.02 -4.25
C PHE A 236 17.27 0.95 -3.07
N LEU A 237 17.31 2.26 -3.32
CA LEU A 237 17.37 3.25 -2.24
C LEU A 237 16.04 3.35 -1.50
N LYS A 238 14.90 3.23 -2.20
CA LYS A 238 13.58 3.17 -1.57
C LYS A 238 13.39 1.92 -0.71
N SER A 239 14.13 0.84 -0.99
CA SER A 239 14.13 -0.36 -0.15
C SER A 239 14.94 -0.22 1.15
N GLN A 240 15.71 0.87 1.31
CA GLN A 240 16.45 1.14 2.55
C GLN A 240 15.50 1.71 3.60
N GLN A 241 14.84 0.82 4.33
CA GLN A 241 13.79 1.11 5.31
C GLN A 241 14.33 1.00 6.74
N ALA A 242 13.75 1.76 7.68
CA ALA A 242 14.14 1.73 9.09
C ALA A 242 13.78 0.39 9.77
N SER A 243 12.63 -0.19 9.39
CA SER A 243 12.17 -1.48 9.88
C SER A 243 12.40 -2.57 8.84
N ASN A 244 13.37 -3.45 9.07
CA ASN A 244 13.38 -4.74 8.40
C ASN A 244 12.29 -5.60 9.05
N VAL A 245 11.23 -5.87 8.32
CA VAL A 245 10.17 -6.77 8.76
C VAL A 245 10.72 -8.17 9.09
N ALA A 246 11.79 -8.58 8.41
CA ALA A 246 12.58 -9.77 8.76
C ALA A 246 13.24 -9.75 10.15
N ARG A 247 13.27 -8.60 10.86
CA ARG A 247 13.70 -8.50 12.27
C ARG A 247 12.54 -8.61 13.26
N ALA A 248 11.29 -8.68 12.80
CA ALA A 248 10.17 -9.01 13.67
C ALA A 248 10.24 -10.51 14.04
N PRO A 249 10.00 -10.90 15.31
CA PRO A 249 10.04 -12.31 15.69
C PRO A 249 9.08 -13.16 14.84
N LEU A 250 9.56 -14.26 14.26
CA LEU A 250 8.73 -15.24 13.51
C LEU A 250 7.48 -15.69 14.29
N THR A 251 7.52 -15.63 15.62
CA THR A 251 6.39 -15.91 16.52
C THR A 251 5.18 -14.98 16.31
N SER A 252 5.40 -13.74 15.88
CA SER A 252 4.32 -12.78 15.55
C SER A 252 3.63 -13.11 14.23
N PHE A 253 4.34 -13.74 13.29
CA PHE A 253 3.78 -14.19 12.01
C PHE A 253 2.89 -15.43 12.15
N VAL A 254 3.35 -16.41 12.93
CA VAL A 254 2.63 -17.68 13.14
C VAL A 254 1.32 -17.46 13.90
N SER A 255 1.31 -16.58 14.90
CA SER A 255 0.09 -16.26 15.66
C SER A 255 -0.94 -15.47 14.84
N ALA A 256 -0.51 -14.60 13.93
CA ALA A 256 -1.39 -13.84 13.05
C ALA A 256 -2.06 -14.71 11.97
N GLN A 257 -1.40 -15.76 11.47
CA GLN A 257 -2.05 -16.75 10.58
C GLN A 257 -3.22 -17.48 11.25
N GLN A 258 -3.23 -17.58 12.58
CA GLN A 258 -4.29 -18.27 13.32
C GLN A 258 -5.53 -17.41 13.58
N GLN A 259 -5.50 -16.10 13.30
CA GLN A 259 -6.61 -15.18 13.55
C GLN A 259 -7.08 -14.53 12.26
N ARG A 260 -7.73 -15.31 11.39
CA ARG A 260 -8.46 -14.76 10.23
C ARG A 260 -9.60 -13.85 10.71
N PRO A 261 -9.84 -12.69 10.07
CA PRO A 261 -10.99 -11.87 10.40
C PRO A 261 -12.30 -12.61 10.12
N GLU A 262 -13.25 -12.53 11.06
CA GLU A 262 -14.53 -13.25 10.97
C GLU A 262 -15.41 -12.82 9.78
N TRP A 263 -15.16 -11.64 9.21
CA TRP A 263 -15.96 -11.03 8.15
C TRP A 263 -15.62 -11.47 6.72
N LEU A 264 -14.55 -12.23 6.51
CA LEU A 264 -14.13 -12.72 5.18
C LEU A 264 -14.14 -14.26 5.06
N PRO A 265 -15.30 -14.94 5.22
CA PRO A 265 -15.40 -16.35 4.92
C PRO A 265 -15.34 -16.58 3.40
N LEU A 266 -14.13 -16.74 2.84
CA LEU A 266 -13.92 -17.01 1.42
C LEU A 266 -14.82 -18.13 0.88
N ALA A 267 -15.07 -19.18 1.67
CA ALA A 267 -15.97 -20.27 1.31
C ALA A 267 -17.43 -19.82 1.06
N GLN A 268 -17.87 -18.72 1.68
CA GLN A 268 -19.18 -18.11 1.46
C GLN A 268 -19.18 -17.07 0.32
N ILE A 269 -18.01 -16.55 -0.07
CA ILE A 269 -17.87 -15.50 -1.11
C ILE A 269 -17.57 -16.12 -2.48
N VAL A 270 -16.66 -17.11 -2.52
CA VAL A 270 -16.21 -17.79 -3.75
C VAL A 270 -16.68 -19.25 -3.84
N GLY A 271 -17.37 -19.76 -2.81
CA GLY A 271 -17.82 -21.16 -2.74
C GLY A 271 -16.70 -22.14 -2.30
N PRO A 272 -17.05 -23.33 -1.80
CA PRO A 272 -16.10 -24.27 -1.20
C PRO A 272 -15.08 -24.85 -2.20
N ALA A 273 -15.43 -24.91 -3.49
CA ALA A 273 -14.56 -25.47 -4.53
C ALA A 273 -13.36 -24.57 -4.88
N LEU A 274 -13.50 -23.23 -4.75
CA LEU A 274 -12.43 -22.27 -5.04
C LEU A 274 -11.59 -21.91 -3.81
N ALA A 275 -12.06 -22.23 -2.61
CA ALA A 275 -11.36 -21.96 -1.36
C ALA A 275 -10.20 -22.92 -1.06
N THR A 276 -10.15 -24.09 -1.73
CA THR A 276 -9.16 -25.15 -1.46
C THR A 276 -7.94 -25.13 -2.40
N SER A 277 -7.97 -24.30 -3.44
CA SER A 277 -6.92 -24.22 -4.48
C SER A 277 -6.05 -22.94 -4.39
N VAL A 278 -6.07 -22.21 -3.27
CA VAL A 278 -5.34 -20.93 -3.08
C VAL A 278 -4.51 -20.85 -1.79
#